data_AF-A0A819EWG4-F1
#
_entry.id   AF-A0A819EWG4-F1
#
_cell.length_a   1.000
_cell.length_b   1.000
_cell.length_c   1.000
_cell.angle_alpha   90.00
_cell.angle_beta   90.00
_cell.angle_gamma   90.00
#
_symmetry.space_group_name_H-M   'P 1'
#
loop_
_entity.id
_entity.type
_entity.pdbx_description
1 polymer ?
#
loop_
_entity_poly.entity_id
_entity_poly.type
_entity_poly.pdbx_seq_one_letter_code
_entity_poly.pdbx_strand_id
1 'polypeptide(L)'
;TLDDDIDTDTKATFREVISKDNFIHQLEHYDLSFGSSSSDTIGDFTYDVVLTLNDLGKGLGVTTSPINNFEDLIQSKVEEKLGLHIYQESIEQRLRPFRQWIVFNARKQKFEIVKGITVEILRKLISVKTKASVQTHIARAHLTNAFSMCNPDGTESRFIDFDRFHGSFTREFYPCRFALKDSFYSQRLDILAALLLHVLRRYGTCLPPIRYCELSIGVEDLCCPWIFDNPEQNNGKGLFAEHLEQLEKLRKAAKTIPLFYDWVVGLDLFGDEMGYPYCPFVAQPFIKYIQECREVNSKFGVRIHCGENVPFADADAGAYRHFIAHMYIVFRCLRFLYRKLEYGIRIGHGIAFARILGD
;
A
#
# COMPACT_ATOMS: atom_id res chain seq x y z
N THR A 1 22.96 -21.39 11.12
CA THR A 1 23.74 -21.77 9.93
C THR A 1 23.12 -21.17 8.68
N LEU A 2 22.78 -19.87 8.71
CA LEU A 2 21.94 -19.18 7.72
C LEU A 2 22.54 -17.83 7.29
N ASP A 3 23.86 -17.68 7.41
CA ASP A 3 24.58 -16.44 7.08
C ASP A 3 25.33 -16.51 5.72
N ASP A 4 25.45 -17.69 5.13
CA ASP A 4 26.43 -17.94 4.05
C ASP A 4 25.89 -17.78 2.62
N ASP A 5 24.57 -17.68 2.40
CA ASP A 5 23.97 -17.68 1.04
C ASP A 5 23.34 -16.34 0.62
N ILE A 6 23.88 -15.22 1.11
CA ILE A 6 23.69 -13.95 0.40
C ILE A 6 24.98 -13.71 -0.36
N ASP A 7 24.87 -13.73 -1.68
CA ASP A 7 25.94 -13.36 -2.60
C ASP A 7 26.64 -12.09 -2.10
N THR A 8 27.96 -12.20 -1.98
CA THR A 8 28.86 -11.17 -1.50
C THR A 8 28.67 -9.85 -2.24
N ASP A 9 28.31 -9.89 -3.53
CA ASP A 9 28.06 -8.68 -4.33
C ASP A 9 26.74 -8.00 -3.95
N THR A 10 25.69 -8.76 -3.65
CA THR A 10 24.42 -8.20 -3.15
C THR A 10 24.61 -7.60 -1.75
N LYS A 11 25.34 -8.29 -0.85
CA LYS A 11 25.71 -7.75 0.47
C LYS A 11 26.59 -6.50 0.36
N ALA A 12 27.51 -6.46 -0.60
CA ALA A 12 28.40 -5.31 -0.85
C ALA A 12 27.63 -4.12 -1.42
N THR A 13 26.75 -4.34 -2.41
CA THR A 13 25.92 -3.30 -3.02
C THR A 13 25.00 -2.64 -1.99
N PHE A 14 24.36 -3.43 -1.11
CA PHE A 14 23.55 -2.87 -0.02
C PHE A 14 24.38 -2.23 1.12
N ARG A 15 25.65 -2.61 1.31
CA ARG A 15 26.54 -1.96 2.29
C ARG A 15 27.13 -0.64 1.77
N GLU A 16 27.44 -0.53 0.49
CA GLU A 16 27.94 0.71 -0.13
C GLU A 16 26.82 1.76 -0.32
N VAL A 17 25.60 1.31 -0.64
CA VAL A 17 24.41 2.18 -0.77
C VAL A 17 23.90 2.68 0.60
N ILE A 18 24.32 2.06 1.71
CA ILE A 18 23.86 2.38 3.08
C ILE A 18 25.05 2.56 4.03
N SER A 19 26.11 3.28 3.60
CA SER A 19 26.94 3.95 4.60
C SER A 19 26.24 5.25 4.97
N LYS A 20 26.10 5.50 6.29
CA LYS A 20 25.52 6.74 6.82
C LYS A 20 26.15 7.97 6.16
N ASP A 21 27.46 7.92 5.94
CA ASP A 21 28.23 9.02 5.37
C ASP A 21 27.93 9.20 3.87
N ASN A 22 27.71 8.12 3.12
CA ASN A 22 27.36 8.19 1.70
C ASN A 22 25.92 8.70 1.50
N PHE A 23 24.99 8.30 2.36
CA PHE A 23 23.63 8.83 2.36
C PHE A 23 23.59 10.31 2.78
N ILE A 24 24.32 10.70 3.83
CA ILE A 24 24.43 12.12 4.22
C ILE A 24 25.06 12.94 3.09
N HIS A 25 26.12 12.47 2.44
CA HIS A 25 26.72 13.12 1.29
C HIS A 25 25.74 13.24 0.10
N GLN A 26 24.89 12.24 -0.14
CA GLN A 26 23.82 12.35 -1.13
C GLN A 26 22.73 13.35 -0.70
N LEU A 27 22.44 13.47 0.60
CA LEU A 27 21.53 14.48 1.14
C LEU A 27 22.09 15.90 1.04
N GLU A 28 23.41 16.09 1.11
CA GLU A 28 24.09 17.39 0.92
C GLU A 28 23.91 17.97 -0.50
N HIS A 29 23.59 17.13 -1.50
CA HIS A 29 23.22 17.59 -2.84
C HIS A 29 21.80 18.14 -2.94
N TYR A 30 20.94 17.84 -1.98
CA TYR A 30 19.63 18.48 -1.88
C TYR A 30 19.83 19.77 -1.09
N ASP A 31 19.41 20.90 -1.66
CA ASP A 31 19.46 22.20 -0.99
C ASP A 31 18.41 22.21 0.14
N LEU A 32 18.75 21.52 1.24
CA LEU A 32 17.92 21.40 2.43
C LEU A 32 18.03 22.71 3.21
N SER A 33 17.44 23.77 2.66
CA SER A 33 17.23 25.01 3.40
C SER A 33 16.21 24.73 4.51
N PHE A 34 16.69 24.33 5.68
CA PHE A 34 15.87 24.31 6.88
C PHE A 34 15.57 25.76 7.22
N GLY A 35 14.36 26.21 6.86
CA GLY A 35 13.91 27.57 7.12
C GLY A 35 14.13 27.94 8.58
N SER A 36 14.91 28.98 8.82
CA SER A 36 15.16 29.52 10.16
C SER A 36 13.91 30.25 10.65
N SER A 37 12.88 29.52 11.08
CA SER A 37 11.76 30.12 11.81
C SER A 37 12.09 30.13 13.30
N SER A 38 12.30 31.32 13.83
CA SER A 38 12.43 31.60 15.25
C SER A 38 11.13 31.25 16.00
N SER A 39 11.29 30.56 17.13
CA SER A 39 10.30 30.15 18.14
C SER A 39 9.54 28.83 17.88
N ASP A 40 9.93 27.84 18.69
CA ASP A 40 9.33 26.53 18.99
C ASP A 40 8.91 25.58 17.85
N THR A 41 9.58 24.43 17.89
CA THR A 41 9.36 23.17 17.16
C THR A 41 9.70 23.16 15.68
N ILE A 42 10.98 23.34 15.35
CA ILE A 42 11.53 22.66 14.16
C ILE A 42 11.48 21.16 14.48
N GLY A 43 10.80 20.38 13.64
CA GLY A 43 10.64 18.93 13.86
C GLY A 43 11.97 18.21 13.99
N ASP A 44 12.02 17.17 14.83
CA ASP A 44 13.23 16.38 14.99
C ASP A 44 13.52 15.60 13.69
N PHE A 45 14.78 15.50 13.27
CA PHE A 45 15.18 14.60 12.18
C PHE A 45 15.50 13.20 12.75
N THR A 46 15.06 12.15 12.07
CA THR A 46 15.33 10.76 12.47
C THR A 46 15.62 9.87 11.28
N TYR A 47 16.52 8.90 11.50
CA TYR A 47 16.79 7.81 10.55
C TYR A 47 15.91 6.58 10.80
N ASP A 48 15.20 6.55 11.93
CA ASP A 48 14.21 5.51 12.23
C ASP A 48 12.88 5.79 11.50
N VAL A 49 12.12 4.74 11.21
CA VAL A 49 10.79 4.87 10.60
C VAL A 49 9.86 5.55 11.59
N VAL A 50 9.19 6.61 11.14
CA VAL A 50 8.13 7.28 11.87
C VAL A 50 6.79 6.73 11.40
N LEU A 51 6.05 6.10 12.29
CA LEU A 51 4.66 5.75 12.04
C LEU A 51 3.81 7.01 12.19
N THR A 52 3.25 7.48 11.08
CA THR A 52 2.43 8.70 11.10
C THR A 52 1.19 8.49 11.96
N LEU A 53 0.71 9.54 12.61
CA LEU A 53 -0.47 9.48 13.45
C LEU A 53 -1.71 9.00 12.67
N ASN A 54 -1.82 9.41 11.41
CA ASN A 54 -2.89 8.99 10.51
C ASN A 54 -2.81 7.49 10.20
N ASP A 55 -1.62 6.98 9.87
CA ASP A 55 -1.43 5.55 9.58
C ASP A 55 -1.64 4.69 10.82
N LEU A 56 -1.25 5.18 12.00
CA LEU A 56 -1.56 4.56 13.29
C LEU A 56 -3.04 4.57 13.60
N GLY A 57 -3.72 5.69 13.37
CA GLY A 57 -5.17 5.78 13.54
C GLY A 57 -5.87 4.73 12.69
N LYS A 58 -5.58 4.68 11.39
CA LYS A 58 -6.09 3.66 10.48
C LYS A 58 -5.73 2.25 10.96
N GLY A 59 -4.46 1.99 11.29
CA GLY A 59 -3.99 0.68 11.72
C GLY A 59 -4.65 0.15 12.97
N LEU A 60 -5.05 1.05 13.88
CA LEU A 60 -5.71 0.73 15.13
C LEU A 60 -7.25 0.79 15.04
N GLY A 61 -7.80 0.96 13.83
CA GLY A 61 -9.24 1.03 13.59
C GLY A 61 -9.90 2.30 14.13
N VAL A 62 -9.15 3.39 14.26
CA VAL A 62 -9.68 4.71 14.62
C VAL A 62 -10.31 5.32 13.38
N THR A 63 -11.63 5.28 13.30
CA THR A 63 -12.40 5.84 12.19
C THR A 63 -12.49 7.36 12.32
N THR A 64 -11.91 8.07 11.36
CA THR A 64 -12.09 9.52 11.23
C THR A 64 -13.21 9.77 10.24
N SER A 65 -14.29 10.41 10.69
CA SER A 65 -15.24 10.99 9.74
C SER A 65 -14.51 12.07 8.93
N PRO A 66 -14.70 12.15 7.61
CA PRO A 66 -14.11 13.20 6.76
C PRO A 66 -14.40 14.62 7.26
N ILE A 67 -15.49 14.79 8.01
CA ILE A 67 -15.97 16.08 8.53
C ILE A 67 -15.22 16.49 9.80
N ASN A 68 -14.60 15.54 10.52
CA ASN A 68 -14.02 15.75 11.85
C ASN A 68 -12.57 15.24 11.93
N ASN A 69 -11.70 15.69 11.01
CA ASN A 69 -10.28 15.37 11.04
C ASN A 69 -9.53 16.17 12.12
N PHE A 70 -9.96 16.04 13.37
CA PHE A 70 -9.27 16.63 14.51
C PHE A 70 -8.11 15.73 14.89
N GLU A 71 -6.91 16.15 14.53
CA GLU A 71 -5.65 15.44 14.82
C GLU A 71 -5.54 15.04 16.30
N ASP A 72 -5.98 15.90 17.21
CA ASP A 72 -5.98 15.64 18.66
C ASP A 72 -6.93 14.50 19.06
N LEU A 73 -8.06 14.35 18.36
CA LEU A 73 -8.99 13.23 18.60
C LEU A 73 -8.38 11.90 18.14
N ILE A 74 -7.71 11.90 16.98
CA ILE A 74 -6.99 10.72 16.47
C ILE A 74 -5.89 10.35 17.47
N GLN A 75 -5.09 11.33 17.90
CA GLN A 75 -4.03 11.12 18.88
C GLN A 75 -4.58 10.55 20.18
N SER A 76 -5.63 11.15 20.76
CA SER A 76 -6.22 10.67 22.01
C SER A 76 -6.70 9.22 21.91
N LYS A 77 -7.32 8.85 20.78
CA LYS A 77 -7.80 7.48 20.51
C LYS A 77 -6.67 6.49 20.27
N VAL A 78 -5.62 6.91 19.56
CA VAL A 78 -4.40 6.11 19.37
C VAL A 78 -3.71 5.90 20.72
N GLU A 79 -3.56 6.93 21.54
CA GLU A 79 -2.98 6.85 22.89
C GLU A 79 -3.78 5.92 23.80
N GLU A 80 -5.12 5.95 23.71
CA GLU A 80 -6.01 5.03 24.42
C GLU A 80 -5.74 3.57 24.00
N LYS A 81 -5.71 3.30 22.70
CA LYS A 81 -5.45 1.97 22.12
C LYS A 81 -4.06 1.44 22.45
N LEU A 82 -3.08 2.33 22.55
CA LEU A 82 -1.69 2.00 22.92
C LEU A 82 -1.48 1.93 24.44
N GLY A 83 -2.49 2.30 25.26
CA GLY A 83 -2.39 2.28 26.71
C GLY A 83 -1.48 3.35 27.30
N LEU A 84 -1.31 4.47 26.59
CA LEU A 84 -0.35 5.53 26.95
C LEU A 84 -0.87 6.46 28.06
N HIS A 85 -2.19 6.54 28.26
CA HIS A 85 -2.81 7.35 29.33
C HIS A 85 -2.40 6.90 30.74
N ILE A 86 -2.02 5.62 30.92
CA ILE A 86 -1.66 5.03 32.22
C ILE A 86 -0.28 5.51 32.70
N TYR A 87 0.60 5.97 31.79
CA TYR A 87 1.97 6.36 32.12
C TYR A 87 2.13 7.84 32.48
N GLN A 88 1.04 8.64 32.47
CA GLN A 88 1.12 10.09 32.68
C GLN A 88 1.22 10.54 34.15
N GLU A 89 1.07 9.62 35.12
CA GLU A 89 1.05 9.98 36.56
C GLU A 89 2.44 10.15 37.19
N SER A 90 3.54 9.64 36.60
CA SER A 90 4.90 9.93 37.08
C SER A 90 5.52 11.11 36.32
N ILE A 91 5.43 12.29 36.94
CA ILE A 91 5.51 13.64 36.36
C ILE A 91 6.84 14.04 35.67
N GLU A 92 7.93 13.25 35.71
CA GLU A 92 9.24 13.73 35.22
C GLU A 92 9.77 13.10 33.93
N GLN A 93 9.08 12.11 33.34
CA GLN A 93 9.44 11.59 32.01
C GLN A 93 8.20 11.45 31.12
N ARG A 94 7.47 12.56 30.95
CA ARG A 94 6.48 12.73 29.86
C ARG A 94 7.22 12.69 28.52
N LEU A 95 7.63 11.50 28.09
CA LEU A 95 7.84 11.23 26.68
C LEU A 95 6.50 11.51 26.01
N ARG A 96 6.34 12.68 25.40
CA ARG A 96 5.28 12.92 24.43
C ARG A 96 5.65 12.03 23.25
N PRO A 97 5.04 10.83 23.10
CA PRO A 97 5.53 9.86 22.15
C PRO A 97 5.23 10.31 20.72
N PHE A 98 4.18 11.14 20.57
CA PHE A 98 3.83 11.85 19.36
C PHE A 98 4.52 13.20 19.32
N ARG A 99 5.31 13.42 18.28
CA ARG A 99 5.94 14.71 17.95
C ARG A 99 5.98 14.91 16.44
N GLN A 100 6.33 16.12 16.04
CA GLN A 100 6.62 16.42 14.64
C GLN A 100 8.02 15.92 14.30
N TRP A 101 8.11 15.23 13.17
CA TRP A 101 9.32 14.64 12.64
C TRP A 101 9.53 15.10 11.22
N ILE A 102 10.78 15.36 10.86
CA ILE A 102 11.20 15.51 9.47
C ILE A 102 11.56 14.12 8.97
N VAL A 103 10.78 13.60 8.01
CA VAL A 103 11.03 12.30 7.39
C VAL A 103 11.33 12.47 5.92
N PHE A 104 12.22 11.63 5.40
CA PHE A 104 12.39 11.52 3.96
C PHE A 104 11.35 10.54 3.41
N ASN A 105 10.37 11.05 2.66
CA ASN A 105 9.45 10.21 1.92
C ASN A 105 10.15 9.75 0.65
N ALA A 106 10.84 8.62 0.74
CA ALA A 106 11.51 7.97 -0.36
C ALA A 106 10.56 7.74 -1.56
N ARG A 107 9.28 7.41 -1.38
CA ARG A 107 8.31 7.30 -2.49
C ARG A 107 8.07 8.61 -3.25
N LYS A 108 8.28 9.76 -2.62
CA LYS A 108 8.07 11.09 -3.21
C LYS A 108 9.38 11.88 -3.40
N GLN A 109 10.52 11.32 -2.99
CA GLN A 109 11.83 11.98 -2.84
C GLN A 109 11.77 13.38 -2.23
N LYS A 110 11.00 13.55 -1.17
CA LYS A 110 10.94 14.84 -0.49
C LYS A 110 10.91 14.67 1.00
N PHE A 111 11.44 15.68 1.67
CA PHE A 111 11.27 15.81 3.11
C PHE A 111 9.84 16.25 3.40
N GLU A 112 9.20 15.54 4.33
CA GLU A 112 7.86 15.84 4.82
C GLU A 112 7.93 16.03 6.33
N ILE A 113 7.21 17.04 6.84
CA ILE A 113 6.98 17.18 8.27
C ILE A 113 5.74 16.35 8.60
N VAL A 114 5.90 15.32 9.43
CA VAL A 114 4.84 14.41 9.82
C VAL A 114 4.71 14.36 11.34
N LYS A 115 3.49 14.27 11.87
CA LYS A 115 3.26 13.97 13.28
C LYS A 115 3.16 12.46 13.47
N GLY A 116 3.93 11.91 14.41
CA GLY A 116 3.98 10.46 14.61
C GLY A 116 4.90 10.02 15.73
N ILE A 117 5.14 8.71 15.78
CA ILE A 117 5.99 8.03 16.75
C ILE A 117 7.01 7.17 16.00
N THR A 118 8.25 7.10 16.48
CA THR A 118 9.24 6.21 15.86
C THR A 118 9.02 4.76 16.27
N VAL A 119 9.43 3.84 15.40
CA VAL A 119 9.38 2.40 15.68
C VAL A 119 10.17 2.05 16.95
N GLU A 120 11.29 2.72 17.22
CA GLU A 120 12.08 2.54 18.44
C GLU A 120 11.27 2.90 19.70
N ILE A 121 10.60 4.06 19.71
CA ILE A 121 9.75 4.47 20.85
C ILE A 121 8.59 3.49 21.00
N LEU A 122 7.93 3.12 19.90
CA LEU A 122 6.85 2.14 19.92
C LEU A 122 7.32 0.78 20.47
N ARG A 123 8.50 0.30 20.07
CA ARG A 123 9.11 -0.92 20.61
C ARG A 123 9.38 -0.80 22.09
N LYS A 124 9.94 0.32 22.55
CA LYS A 124 10.18 0.57 23.99
C LYS A 124 8.88 0.47 24.77
N LEU A 125 7.83 1.15 24.31
CA LEU A 125 6.48 1.13 24.91
C LEU A 125 5.91 -0.29 25.01
N ILE A 126 6.08 -1.10 23.96
CA ILE A 126 5.62 -2.50 23.97
C ILE A 126 6.50 -3.38 24.85
N SER A 127 7.80 -3.11 24.93
CA SER A 127 8.79 -4.00 25.57
C SER A 127 8.82 -3.92 27.10
N VAL A 128 8.18 -2.91 27.71
CA VAL A 128 8.15 -2.76 29.17
C VAL A 128 7.53 -4.01 29.81
N LYS A 129 8.36 -4.78 30.53
CA LYS A 129 8.04 -6.07 31.16
C LYS A 129 7.47 -5.94 32.59
N THR A 130 6.98 -4.78 32.99
CA THR A 130 6.24 -4.69 34.26
C THR A 130 4.98 -5.55 34.14
N LYS A 131 4.55 -6.18 35.26
CA LYS A 131 3.37 -7.08 35.33
C LYS A 131 2.31 -6.63 34.34
N ALA A 132 2.24 -7.28 33.19
CA ALA A 132 1.60 -6.71 32.01
C ALA A 132 0.16 -6.35 32.39
N SER A 133 -0.15 -5.06 32.42
CA SER A 133 -1.52 -4.64 32.65
C SER A 133 -2.36 -5.20 31.50
N VAL A 134 -3.65 -5.44 31.76
CA VAL A 134 -4.61 -5.83 30.72
C VAL A 134 -4.49 -4.90 29.50
N GLN A 135 -4.22 -3.62 29.74
CA GLN A 135 -4.00 -2.62 28.69
C GLN A 135 -2.75 -2.88 27.83
N THR A 136 -1.62 -3.27 28.41
CA THR A 136 -0.41 -3.61 27.63
C THR A 136 -0.65 -4.81 26.72
N HIS A 137 -1.44 -5.79 27.18
CA HIS A 137 -1.83 -6.93 26.35
C HIS A 137 -2.73 -6.51 25.19
N ILE A 138 -3.73 -5.66 25.45
CA ILE A 138 -4.62 -5.09 24.43
C ILE A 138 -3.84 -4.26 23.40
N ALA A 139 -2.89 -3.43 23.84
CA ALA A 139 -2.05 -2.63 22.95
C ALA A 139 -1.18 -3.52 22.04
N ARG A 140 -0.58 -4.58 22.61
CA ARG A 140 0.17 -5.59 21.84
C ARG A 140 -0.72 -6.30 20.84
N ALA A 141 -1.94 -6.67 21.23
CA ALA A 141 -2.91 -7.29 20.34
C ALA A 141 -3.26 -6.38 19.16
N HIS A 142 -3.59 -5.11 19.43
CA HIS A 142 -3.89 -4.14 18.38
C HIS A 142 -2.73 -3.91 17.42
N LEU A 143 -1.50 -3.75 17.93
CA LEU A 143 -0.33 -3.57 17.09
C LEU A 143 0.00 -4.82 16.27
N THR A 144 -0.10 -6.01 16.87
CA THR A 144 0.11 -7.27 16.14
C THR A 144 -0.90 -7.42 15.02
N ASN A 145 -2.18 -7.15 15.29
CA ASN A 145 -3.26 -7.14 14.31
C ASN A 145 -3.08 -6.11 13.19
N ALA A 146 -2.36 -5.02 13.44
CA ALA A 146 -2.05 -4.02 12.42
C ALA A 146 -0.95 -4.49 11.44
N PHE A 147 -0.17 -5.53 11.77
CA PHE A 147 0.86 -6.10 10.89
C PHE A 147 0.53 -7.50 10.36
N SER A 148 -0.26 -8.28 11.11
CA SER A 148 -0.53 -9.70 10.87
C SER A 148 -2.02 -10.05 10.98
N MET A 149 -2.43 -11.17 10.37
CA MET A 149 -3.77 -11.73 10.54
C MET A 149 -3.83 -12.51 11.85
N CYS A 150 -4.25 -11.82 12.91
CA CYS A 150 -4.42 -12.41 14.23
C CYS A 150 -5.90 -12.29 14.67
N ASN A 151 -6.26 -13.01 15.72
CA ASN A 151 -7.54 -12.83 16.41
C ASN A 151 -7.58 -11.46 17.11
N PRO A 152 -8.75 -10.98 17.57
CA PRO A 152 -8.84 -9.69 18.28
C PRO A 152 -7.90 -9.53 19.48
N ASP A 153 -7.47 -10.65 20.09
CA ASP A 153 -6.51 -10.71 21.20
C ASP A 153 -5.03 -10.78 20.77
N GLY A 154 -4.75 -10.75 19.46
CA GLY A 154 -3.40 -10.81 18.88
C GLY A 154 -2.83 -12.22 18.75
N THR A 155 -3.59 -13.27 19.06
CA THR A 155 -3.15 -14.67 18.83
C THR A 155 -3.20 -15.04 17.35
N GLU A 156 -2.36 -15.98 16.91
CA GLU A 156 -2.33 -16.43 15.51
C GLU A 156 -3.69 -16.95 15.04
N SER A 157 -4.11 -16.53 13.84
CA SER A 157 -5.32 -17.04 13.21
C SER A 157 -5.16 -18.51 12.80
N ARG A 158 -6.18 -19.34 13.03
CA ARG A 158 -6.23 -20.71 12.51
C ARG A 158 -6.77 -20.73 11.09
N PHE A 159 -6.55 -21.83 10.36
CA PHE A 159 -7.06 -22.01 8.99
C PHE A 159 -8.56 -21.71 8.85
N ILE A 160 -9.37 -22.10 9.84
CA ILE A 160 -10.82 -21.85 9.86
C ILE A 160 -11.20 -20.37 10.03
N ASP A 161 -10.31 -19.55 10.60
CA ASP A 161 -10.54 -18.13 10.78
C ASP A 161 -10.34 -17.36 9.46
N PHE A 162 -9.61 -17.95 8.50
CA PHE A 162 -9.40 -17.36 7.18
C PHE A 162 -10.69 -17.22 6.38
N ASP A 163 -11.67 -18.12 6.52
CA ASP A 163 -12.95 -17.96 5.80
C ASP A 163 -13.72 -16.72 6.26
N ARG A 164 -13.59 -16.36 7.56
CA ARG A 164 -14.15 -15.10 8.07
C ARG A 164 -13.41 -13.89 7.50
N PHE A 165 -12.11 -14.00 7.27
CA PHE A 165 -11.29 -12.94 6.69
C PHE A 165 -11.45 -12.79 5.16
N HIS A 166 -11.61 -13.89 4.42
CA HIS A 166 -11.76 -13.91 2.97
C HIS A 166 -13.15 -13.40 2.53
N GLY A 167 -14.19 -13.61 3.34
CA GLY A 167 -15.55 -13.11 3.05
C GLY A 167 -15.79 -11.64 3.44
N SER A 168 -14.82 -10.99 4.08
CA SER A 168 -14.96 -9.63 4.60
C SER A 168 -13.72 -8.77 4.31
N PHE A 169 -13.25 -8.81 3.06
CA PHE A 169 -12.42 -7.74 2.47
C PHE A 169 -13.22 -6.45 2.36
N THR A 170 -13.66 -5.91 3.50
CA THR A 170 -14.32 -4.62 3.53
C THR A 170 -13.29 -3.52 3.29
N ARG A 171 -13.78 -2.37 2.82
CA ARG A 171 -12.95 -1.18 2.64
C ARG A 171 -12.28 -0.74 3.93
N GLU A 172 -12.74 -1.18 5.10
CA GLU A 172 -12.12 -0.89 6.39
C GLU A 172 -11.03 -1.91 6.74
N PHE A 173 -11.22 -3.17 6.37
CA PHE A 173 -10.33 -4.28 6.71
C PHE A 173 -8.97 -4.22 6.00
N TYR A 174 -8.97 -3.89 4.70
CA TYR A 174 -7.75 -3.82 3.91
C TYR A 174 -6.87 -2.62 4.31
N PRO A 175 -7.39 -1.37 4.42
CA PRO A 175 -6.57 -0.23 4.82
C PRO A 175 -6.00 -0.34 6.22
N CYS A 176 -6.72 -0.90 7.21
CA CYS A 176 -6.16 -1.01 8.56
C CYS A 176 -4.86 -1.86 8.59
N ARG A 177 -4.80 -2.95 7.83
CA ARG A 177 -3.67 -3.90 7.84
C ARG A 177 -2.43 -3.43 7.08
N PHE A 178 -2.63 -2.52 6.12
CA PHE A 178 -1.57 -2.00 5.28
C PHE A 178 -1.20 -0.56 5.63
N ALA A 179 -2.06 0.18 6.35
CA ALA A 179 -1.82 1.57 6.70
C ALA A 179 -0.49 1.75 7.45
N LEU A 180 -0.20 0.91 8.45
CA LEU A 180 1.08 1.02 9.16
C LEU A 180 2.27 0.70 8.27
N LYS A 181 2.10 -0.20 7.29
CA LYS A 181 3.15 -0.58 6.35
C LYS A 181 3.48 0.55 5.39
N ASP A 182 2.53 1.44 5.06
CA ASP A 182 2.77 2.60 4.21
C ASP A 182 3.82 3.56 4.79
N SER A 183 3.85 3.75 6.12
CA SER A 183 4.92 4.50 6.78
C SER A 183 6.30 3.85 6.56
N PHE A 184 6.41 2.52 6.60
CA PHE A 184 7.67 1.82 6.29
C PHE A 184 8.02 1.97 4.80
N TYR A 185 7.09 1.66 3.91
CA TYR A 185 7.33 1.63 2.47
C TYR A 185 7.67 3.01 1.90
N SER A 186 7.04 4.06 2.44
CA SER A 186 7.32 5.43 2.04
C SER A 186 8.67 5.94 2.51
N GLN A 187 9.22 5.45 3.63
CA GLN A 187 10.49 5.95 4.21
C GLN A 187 11.68 5.04 3.91
N ARG A 188 11.47 3.75 3.63
CA ARG A 188 12.51 2.72 3.56
C ARG A 188 12.29 1.77 2.40
N LEU A 189 12.92 2.08 1.26
CA LEU A 189 12.84 1.27 0.04
C LEU A 189 13.54 -0.08 0.16
N ASP A 190 14.56 -0.15 1.01
CA ASP A 190 15.27 -1.39 1.32
C ASP A 190 14.33 -2.44 1.94
N ILE A 191 13.30 -2.01 2.68
CA ILE A 191 12.24 -2.91 3.16
C ILE A 191 11.42 -3.47 2.00
N LEU A 192 11.05 -2.64 1.02
CA LEU A 192 10.34 -3.10 -0.18
C LEU A 192 11.18 -4.10 -0.98
N ALA A 193 12.47 -3.82 -1.17
CA ALA A 193 13.40 -4.73 -1.84
C ALA A 193 13.52 -6.09 -1.09
N ALA A 194 13.63 -6.06 0.24
CA ALA A 194 13.69 -7.27 1.06
C ALA A 194 12.39 -8.10 0.95
N LEU A 195 11.23 -7.44 0.97
CA LEU A 195 9.92 -8.10 0.80
C LEU A 195 9.76 -8.71 -0.59
N LEU A 196 10.18 -7.99 -1.63
CA LEU A 196 10.16 -8.49 -3.00
C LEU A 196 11.03 -9.73 -3.14
N LEU A 197 12.28 -9.68 -2.64
CA LEU A 197 13.18 -10.82 -2.66
C LEU A 197 12.63 -12.01 -1.88
N HIS A 198 11.98 -11.76 -0.73
CA HIS A 198 11.31 -12.80 0.04
C HIS A 198 10.19 -13.49 -0.78
N VAL A 199 9.35 -12.72 -1.46
CA VAL A 199 8.27 -13.26 -2.32
C VAL A 199 8.84 -14.07 -3.49
N LEU A 200 9.86 -13.55 -4.18
CA LEU A 200 10.51 -14.25 -5.29
C LEU A 200 11.15 -15.57 -4.84
N ARG A 201 11.82 -15.59 -3.67
CA ARG A 201 12.36 -16.82 -3.07
C ARG A 201 11.25 -17.82 -2.77
N ARG A 202 10.15 -17.38 -2.16
CA ARG A 202 9.00 -18.25 -1.88
C ARG A 202 8.46 -18.89 -3.17
N TYR A 203 8.31 -18.12 -4.23
CA TYR A 203 7.88 -18.62 -5.55
C TYR A 203 8.88 -19.62 -6.15
N GLY A 204 10.19 -19.38 -6.00
CA GLY A 204 11.22 -20.34 -6.41
C GLY A 204 11.20 -21.66 -5.62
N THR A 205 10.68 -21.65 -4.39
CA THR A 205 10.56 -22.86 -3.55
C THR A 205 9.26 -23.66 -3.74
N CYS A 206 8.32 -23.17 -4.55
CA CYS A 206 7.10 -23.93 -4.88
C CYS A 206 7.42 -25.23 -5.64
N LEU A 207 6.48 -26.19 -5.64
CA LEU A 207 6.60 -27.43 -6.40
C LEU A 207 5.39 -27.56 -7.37
N PRO A 208 5.59 -27.40 -8.69
CA PRO A 208 6.86 -27.04 -9.36
C PRO A 208 7.29 -25.58 -9.08
N PRO A 209 8.60 -25.26 -9.19
CA PRO A 209 9.09 -23.89 -9.01
C PRO A 209 8.45 -22.93 -10.01
N ILE A 210 8.01 -21.77 -9.51
CA ILE A 210 7.50 -20.70 -10.37
C ILE A 210 8.71 -20.05 -11.06
N ARG A 211 8.77 -20.16 -12.39
CA ARG A 211 9.87 -19.60 -13.21
C ARG A 211 9.62 -18.18 -13.70
N TYR A 212 8.38 -17.72 -13.58
CA TYR A 212 7.95 -16.41 -14.06
C TYR A 212 6.78 -15.91 -13.21
N CYS A 213 6.84 -14.65 -12.80
CA CYS A 213 5.74 -13.98 -12.14
C CYS A 213 5.60 -12.55 -12.67
N GLU A 214 4.36 -12.12 -12.89
CA GLU A 214 4.01 -10.72 -13.12
C GLU A 214 3.51 -10.14 -11.79
N LEU A 215 4.01 -8.97 -11.41
CA LEU A 215 3.59 -8.27 -10.20
C LEU A 215 2.81 -7.03 -10.56
N SER A 216 1.60 -6.88 -10.01
CA SER A 216 0.82 -5.66 -10.12
C SER A 216 1.38 -4.64 -9.14
N ILE A 217 1.85 -3.51 -9.66
CA ILE A 217 2.48 -2.44 -8.89
C ILE A 217 1.68 -1.16 -9.13
N GLY A 218 1.46 -0.36 -8.08
CA GLY A 218 0.78 0.91 -8.21
C GLY A 218 1.53 1.87 -9.14
N VAL A 219 0.83 2.71 -9.88
CA VAL A 219 1.45 3.66 -10.83
C VAL A 219 2.44 4.59 -10.12
N GLU A 220 2.16 5.00 -8.89
CA GLU A 220 3.07 5.82 -8.08
C GLU A 220 4.38 5.10 -7.74
N ASP A 221 4.33 3.78 -7.52
CA ASP A 221 5.53 2.96 -7.29
C ASP A 221 6.27 2.66 -8.63
N LEU A 222 5.56 2.70 -9.77
CA LEU A 222 6.11 2.40 -11.11
C LEU A 222 6.73 3.61 -11.83
N CYS A 223 6.18 4.82 -11.68
CA CYS A 223 6.65 6.02 -12.41
C CYS A 223 8.00 6.57 -11.92
N CYS A 224 8.69 5.76 -11.15
CA CYS A 224 9.71 6.14 -10.19
C CYS A 224 10.80 5.06 -10.16
N PRO A 225 11.50 4.77 -11.27
CA PRO A 225 12.44 3.64 -11.33
C PRO A 225 13.69 3.87 -10.46
N TRP A 226 13.91 5.13 -10.02
CA TRP A 226 14.76 5.54 -8.89
C TRP A 226 14.12 6.67 -8.08
N ILE A 227 12.77 6.70 -8.12
CA ILE A 227 11.83 7.64 -7.49
C ILE A 227 12.08 9.13 -7.79
N PHE A 228 11.26 9.85 -8.58
CA PHE A 228 11.28 11.33 -8.65
C PHE A 228 9.98 11.94 -9.29
N ASP A 229 9.40 12.92 -8.57
CA ASP A 229 8.63 14.14 -8.94
C ASP A 229 7.31 14.10 -9.75
N ASN A 230 6.14 14.31 -9.10
CA ASN A 230 5.61 15.55 -8.47
C ASN A 230 4.07 15.38 -8.21
N PRO A 231 3.49 15.71 -7.03
CA PRO A 231 2.04 15.54 -6.79
C PRO A 231 1.28 16.86 -6.79
N GLU A 232 0.37 17.06 -7.74
CA GLU A 232 -0.69 18.07 -7.62
C GLU A 232 -2.07 17.41 -7.47
N GLN A 233 -2.83 17.93 -6.51
CA GLN A 233 -4.14 17.43 -6.09
C GLN A 233 -5.24 17.80 -7.08
N ASN A 234 -6.10 16.82 -7.40
CA ASN A 234 -7.30 17.03 -8.20
C ASN A 234 -8.53 17.37 -7.36
N ASN A 235 -9.06 18.57 -7.59
CA ASN A 235 -10.42 18.97 -7.26
C ASN A 235 -11.39 18.55 -8.38
N GLY A 236 -12.45 17.81 -8.02
CA GLY A 236 -13.72 17.75 -8.76
C GLY A 236 -13.66 17.32 -10.23
N LYS A 237 -13.00 16.21 -10.56
CA LYS A 237 -12.88 15.75 -11.94
C LYS A 237 -13.80 14.55 -12.25
N GLY A 238 -14.12 14.36 -13.53
CA GLY A 238 -15.08 13.35 -14.04
C GLY A 238 -14.74 11.90 -13.69
N LEU A 239 -15.64 10.97 -14.03
CA LEU A 239 -15.67 9.57 -13.57
C LEU A 239 -14.34 8.81 -13.57
N PHE A 240 -13.40 9.12 -14.49
CA PHE A 240 -12.10 8.44 -14.62
C PHE A 240 -10.89 9.36 -14.42
N ALA A 241 -11.06 10.53 -13.81
CA ALA A 241 -9.99 11.52 -13.79
C ALA A 241 -8.72 11.08 -13.06
N GLU A 242 -8.85 10.41 -11.92
CA GLU A 242 -7.71 9.84 -11.20
C GLU A 242 -6.98 8.80 -12.05
N HIS A 243 -7.73 7.93 -12.73
CA HIS A 243 -7.17 6.95 -13.66
C HIS A 243 -6.46 7.60 -14.86
N LEU A 244 -6.99 8.70 -15.38
CA LEU A 244 -6.36 9.44 -16.47
C LEU A 244 -5.09 10.16 -16.02
N GLU A 245 -5.04 10.66 -14.79
CA GLU A 245 -3.82 11.20 -14.20
C GLU A 245 -2.75 10.12 -14.06
N GLN A 246 -3.13 8.95 -13.55
CA GLN A 246 -2.23 7.79 -13.47
C GLN A 246 -1.72 7.37 -14.86
N LEU A 247 -2.58 7.35 -15.87
CA LEU A 247 -2.19 7.06 -17.25
C LEU A 247 -1.15 8.07 -17.77
N GLU A 248 -1.28 9.34 -17.43
CA GLU A 248 -0.34 10.37 -17.88
C GLU A 248 1.01 10.24 -17.15
N LYS A 249 1.01 9.94 -15.85
CA LYS A 249 2.24 9.60 -15.12
C LYS A 249 2.96 8.41 -15.76
N LEU A 250 2.19 7.38 -16.14
CA LEU A 250 2.73 6.20 -16.80
C LEU A 250 3.33 6.52 -18.18
N ARG A 251 2.69 7.40 -18.96
CA ARG A 251 3.23 7.89 -20.24
C ARG A 251 4.53 8.67 -20.05
N LYS A 252 4.62 9.51 -19.02
CA LYS A 252 5.84 10.24 -18.69
C LYS A 252 6.95 9.25 -18.34
N ALA A 253 6.66 8.26 -17.50
CA ALA A 253 7.59 7.19 -17.14
C ALA A 253 8.07 6.40 -18.37
N ALA A 254 7.16 6.01 -19.27
CA ALA A 254 7.54 5.29 -20.49
C ALA A 254 8.54 6.04 -21.38
N LYS A 255 8.57 7.37 -21.31
CA LYS A 255 9.50 8.23 -22.06
C LYS A 255 10.83 8.45 -21.34
N THR A 256 10.84 8.44 -20.00
CA THR A 256 12.01 8.81 -19.20
C THR A 256 12.86 7.62 -18.76
N ILE A 257 12.29 6.41 -18.74
CA ILE A 257 12.93 5.23 -18.17
C ILE A 257 13.50 4.36 -19.29
N PRO A 258 14.84 4.25 -19.44
CA PRO A 258 15.43 3.26 -20.32
C PRO A 258 14.98 1.87 -19.87
N LEU A 259 14.49 1.03 -20.79
CA LEU A 259 13.95 -0.32 -20.53
C LEU A 259 12.54 -0.38 -19.92
N PHE A 260 11.76 0.72 -19.92
CA PHE A 260 10.38 0.71 -19.42
C PHE A 260 9.55 -0.48 -19.94
N TYR A 261 9.58 -0.71 -21.25
CA TYR A 261 8.79 -1.76 -21.91
C TYR A 261 9.31 -3.19 -21.69
N ASP A 262 10.52 -3.33 -21.14
CA ASP A 262 11.06 -4.63 -20.72
C ASP A 262 10.55 -5.02 -19.32
N TRP A 263 10.23 -4.02 -18.48
CA TRP A 263 9.74 -4.23 -17.12
C TRP A 263 8.21 -4.17 -17.03
N VAL A 264 7.58 -3.32 -17.84
CA VAL A 264 6.13 -3.09 -17.83
C VAL A 264 5.48 -3.83 -18.98
N VAL A 265 4.88 -4.98 -18.65
CA VAL A 265 4.27 -5.89 -19.63
C VAL A 265 2.77 -5.67 -19.83
N GLY A 266 2.14 -4.75 -19.11
CA GLY A 266 0.72 -4.48 -19.28
C GLY A 266 0.10 -3.54 -18.24
N LEU A 267 -1.21 -3.34 -18.36
CA LEU A 267 -2.03 -2.64 -17.38
C LEU A 267 -2.89 -3.62 -16.58
N ASP A 268 -3.06 -3.36 -15.29
CA ASP A 268 -3.96 -4.12 -14.41
C ASP A 268 -4.98 -3.17 -13.79
N LEU A 269 -6.26 -3.56 -13.78
CA LEU A 269 -7.34 -2.85 -13.10
C LEU A 269 -7.81 -3.68 -11.90
N PHE A 270 -7.62 -3.15 -10.70
CA PHE A 270 -8.07 -3.75 -9.44
C PHE A 270 -8.62 -2.67 -8.51
N GLY A 271 -9.49 -3.04 -7.57
CA GLY A 271 -10.10 -2.10 -6.62
C GLY A 271 -11.45 -2.56 -6.09
N ASP A 272 -12.21 -1.61 -5.55
CA ASP A 272 -13.58 -1.81 -5.09
C ASP A 272 -14.55 -1.95 -6.28
N GLU A 273 -14.65 -3.18 -6.76
CA GLU A 273 -15.51 -3.55 -7.89
C GLU A 273 -16.99 -3.24 -7.63
N MET A 274 -17.47 -3.38 -6.39
CA MET A 274 -18.88 -3.16 -6.03
C MET A 274 -19.24 -1.66 -6.01
N GLY A 275 -18.36 -0.82 -5.46
CA GLY A 275 -18.55 0.62 -5.44
C GLY A 275 -18.30 1.28 -6.80
N TYR A 276 -17.42 0.69 -7.63
CA TYR A 276 -16.94 1.28 -8.87
C TYR A 276 -16.91 0.24 -10.02
N PRO A 277 -18.07 -0.17 -10.54
CA PRO A 277 -18.17 -1.26 -11.53
C PRO A 277 -17.66 -0.89 -12.93
N TYR A 278 -17.23 0.36 -13.15
CA TYR A 278 -16.85 0.88 -14.44
C TYR A 278 -15.37 0.68 -14.73
N CYS A 279 -15.05 0.17 -15.92
CA CYS A 279 -13.67 -0.04 -16.35
C CYS A 279 -13.11 1.20 -17.07
N PRO A 280 -12.09 1.91 -16.53
CA PRO A 280 -11.48 3.07 -17.19
C PRO A 280 -10.82 2.73 -18.53
N PHE A 281 -10.45 1.47 -18.78
CA PHE A 281 -9.82 1.07 -20.03
C PHE A 281 -10.72 1.25 -21.26
N VAL A 282 -12.04 1.39 -21.08
CA VAL A 282 -12.96 1.70 -22.18
C VAL A 282 -12.81 3.14 -22.69
N ALA A 283 -12.14 4.01 -21.93
CA ALA A 283 -11.89 5.38 -22.34
C ALA A 283 -10.83 5.44 -23.45
N GLN A 284 -11.07 6.30 -24.45
CA GLN A 284 -10.20 6.43 -25.62
C GLN A 284 -8.70 6.68 -25.29
N PRO A 285 -8.34 7.46 -24.25
CA PRO A 285 -6.93 7.64 -23.88
C PRO A 285 -6.23 6.32 -23.52
N PHE A 286 -6.91 5.41 -22.81
CA PHE A 286 -6.37 4.10 -22.46
C PHE A 286 -6.23 3.21 -23.69
N ILE A 287 -7.27 3.14 -24.53
CA ILE A 287 -7.22 2.37 -25.79
C ILE A 287 -6.01 2.78 -26.64
N LYS A 288 -5.86 4.10 -26.85
CA LYS A 288 -4.75 4.63 -27.64
C LYS A 288 -3.40 4.28 -27.03
N TYR A 289 -3.26 4.46 -25.72
CA TYR A 289 -2.01 4.13 -25.03
C TYR A 289 -1.67 2.64 -25.11
N ILE A 290 -2.65 1.75 -24.94
CA ILE A 290 -2.43 0.29 -25.06
C ILE A 290 -1.99 -0.07 -26.49
N GLN A 291 -2.60 0.54 -27.51
CA GLN A 291 -2.22 0.34 -28.91
C GLN A 291 -0.79 0.84 -29.17
N GLU A 292 -0.44 2.05 -28.73
CA GLU A 292 0.92 2.62 -28.81
C GLU A 292 1.95 1.71 -28.11
N CYS A 293 1.63 1.18 -26.92
CA CYS A 293 2.51 0.24 -26.21
C CYS A 293 2.70 -1.07 -26.98
N ARG A 294 1.69 -1.51 -27.75
CA ARG A 294 1.77 -2.72 -28.56
C ARG A 294 2.56 -2.59 -29.85
N GLU A 295 2.72 -1.37 -30.35
CA GLU A 295 3.65 -1.08 -31.44
C GLU A 295 5.10 -1.35 -31.00
N VAL A 296 5.42 -1.13 -29.72
CA VAL A 296 6.74 -1.39 -29.13
C VAL A 296 6.86 -2.82 -28.59
N ASN A 297 5.84 -3.31 -27.89
CA ASN A 297 5.77 -4.64 -27.30
C ASN A 297 4.44 -5.30 -27.68
N SER A 298 4.45 -6.13 -28.73
CA SER A 298 3.24 -6.80 -29.24
C SER A 298 2.51 -7.69 -28.22
N LYS A 299 3.17 -8.03 -27.10
CA LYS A 299 2.60 -8.81 -25.99
C LYS A 299 2.06 -7.95 -24.85
N PHE A 300 2.08 -6.62 -24.97
CA PHE A 300 1.61 -5.72 -23.91
C PHE A 300 0.13 -6.03 -23.54
N GLY A 301 -0.03 -6.51 -22.32
CA GLY A 301 -1.25 -7.12 -21.80
C GLY A 301 -2.20 -6.12 -21.15
N VAL A 302 -3.45 -6.55 -21.04
CA VAL A 302 -4.47 -5.87 -20.23
C VAL A 302 -5.08 -6.92 -19.31
N ARG A 303 -5.07 -6.64 -18.01
CA ARG A 303 -5.68 -7.48 -16.98
C ARG A 303 -6.77 -6.70 -16.25
N ILE A 304 -7.90 -7.34 -16.00
CA ILE A 304 -9.02 -6.76 -15.26
C ILE A 304 -9.43 -7.73 -14.16
N HIS A 305 -9.35 -7.30 -12.91
CA HIS A 305 -9.98 -8.00 -11.80
C HIS A 305 -11.46 -7.68 -11.84
N CYS A 306 -12.26 -8.70 -12.10
CA CYS A 306 -13.71 -8.60 -12.08
C CYS A 306 -14.34 -9.94 -11.71
N GLY A 307 -15.55 -9.86 -11.14
CA GLY A 307 -16.29 -10.98 -10.59
C GLY A 307 -15.65 -11.57 -9.33
N GLU A 308 -14.88 -10.79 -8.56
CA GLU A 308 -14.17 -11.32 -7.38
C GLU A 308 -14.96 -11.11 -6.09
N ASN A 309 -15.43 -9.88 -5.85
CA ASN A 309 -16.07 -9.49 -4.58
C ASN A 309 -17.56 -9.20 -4.71
N VAL A 310 -18.20 -9.73 -5.74
CA VAL A 310 -19.64 -9.55 -5.97
C VAL A 310 -20.39 -10.68 -5.25
N PRO A 311 -21.16 -10.39 -4.19
CA PRO A 311 -21.89 -11.43 -3.48
C PRO A 311 -22.83 -12.14 -4.44
N PHE A 312 -22.67 -13.45 -4.57
CA PHE A 312 -23.67 -14.25 -5.26
C PHE A 312 -24.95 -14.23 -4.43
N ALA A 313 -26.06 -13.98 -5.09
CA ALA A 313 -27.37 -13.96 -4.47
C ALA A 313 -28.29 -14.88 -5.27
N ASP A 314 -29.17 -15.59 -4.57
CA ASP A 314 -30.15 -16.44 -5.23
C ASP A 314 -31.08 -15.60 -6.11
N ALA A 315 -31.61 -16.18 -7.19
CA ALA A 315 -32.34 -15.45 -8.22
C ALA A 315 -33.59 -14.70 -7.70
N ASP A 316 -34.15 -15.17 -6.59
CA ASP A 316 -35.28 -14.62 -5.85
C ASP A 316 -34.89 -13.52 -4.83
N ALA A 317 -33.60 -13.37 -4.51
CA ALA A 317 -33.12 -12.33 -3.62
C ALA A 317 -32.99 -10.97 -4.32
N GLY A 318 -33.35 -9.88 -3.64
CA GLY A 318 -33.20 -8.51 -4.17
C GLY A 318 -31.75 -8.13 -4.52
N ALA A 319 -30.76 -8.77 -3.90
CA ALA A 319 -29.34 -8.60 -4.19
C ALA A 319 -28.94 -9.16 -5.57
N TYR A 320 -29.68 -10.14 -6.12
CA TYR A 320 -29.38 -10.73 -7.43
C TYR A 320 -29.45 -9.71 -8.57
N ARG A 321 -30.35 -8.73 -8.47
CA ARG A 321 -30.42 -7.64 -9.47
C ARG A 321 -29.14 -6.82 -9.52
N HIS A 322 -28.51 -6.58 -8.38
CA HIS A 322 -27.23 -5.86 -8.30
C HIS A 322 -26.10 -6.71 -8.89
N PHE A 323 -26.06 -8.01 -8.54
CA PHE A 323 -25.13 -8.97 -9.13
C PHE A 323 -25.24 -9.01 -10.65
N ILE A 324 -26.44 -9.15 -11.21
CA ILE A 324 -26.64 -9.22 -12.67
C ILE A 324 -26.32 -7.89 -13.35
N ALA A 325 -26.75 -6.75 -12.77
CA ALA A 325 -26.40 -5.43 -13.31
C ALA A 325 -24.88 -5.23 -13.36
N HIS A 326 -24.19 -5.62 -12.29
CA HIS A 326 -22.74 -5.59 -12.21
C HIS A 326 -22.08 -6.44 -13.30
N MET A 327 -22.43 -7.73 -13.36
CA MET A 327 -21.86 -8.65 -14.34
C MET A 327 -22.17 -8.22 -15.78
N TYR A 328 -23.34 -7.62 -16.02
CA TYR A 328 -23.68 -7.02 -17.30
C TYR A 328 -22.75 -5.86 -17.68
N ILE A 329 -22.50 -4.92 -16.76
CA ILE A 329 -21.56 -3.81 -16.98
C ILE A 329 -20.17 -4.35 -17.33
N VAL A 330 -19.66 -5.28 -16.52
CA VAL A 330 -18.34 -5.91 -16.74
C VAL A 330 -18.29 -6.59 -18.11
N PHE A 331 -19.29 -7.39 -18.46
CA PHE A 331 -19.34 -8.08 -19.75
C PHE A 331 -19.36 -7.10 -20.93
N ARG A 332 -20.13 -6.00 -20.81
CA ARG A 332 -20.16 -4.94 -21.84
C ARG A 332 -18.80 -4.27 -22.00
N CYS A 333 -18.09 -4.00 -20.90
CA CYS A 333 -16.72 -3.48 -20.93
C CYS A 333 -15.77 -4.47 -21.62
N LEU A 334 -15.75 -5.73 -21.21
CA LEU A 334 -14.88 -6.77 -21.79
C LEU A 334 -15.14 -6.94 -23.29
N ARG A 335 -16.41 -7.01 -23.71
CA ARG A 335 -16.78 -7.11 -25.12
C ARG A 335 -16.33 -5.89 -25.93
N PHE A 336 -16.45 -4.68 -25.37
CA PHE A 336 -15.98 -3.47 -26.02
C PHE A 336 -14.45 -3.51 -26.21
N LEU A 337 -13.72 -3.81 -25.14
CA LEU A 337 -12.26 -3.87 -25.15
C LEU A 337 -11.75 -4.95 -26.12
N TYR A 338 -12.36 -6.13 -26.12
CA TYR A 338 -12.00 -7.22 -27.02
C TYR A 338 -12.08 -6.79 -28.50
N ARG A 339 -13.16 -6.07 -28.85
CA ARG A 339 -13.36 -5.54 -30.21
C ARG A 339 -12.40 -4.40 -30.56
N LYS A 340 -11.99 -3.58 -29.59
CA LYS A 340 -11.14 -2.41 -29.83
C LYS A 340 -9.66 -2.72 -29.82
N LEU A 341 -9.24 -3.71 -29.03
CA LEU A 341 -7.85 -4.05 -28.81
C LEU A 341 -7.38 -5.23 -29.67
N GLU A 342 -8.30 -5.99 -30.29
CA GLU A 342 -8.00 -7.12 -31.20
C GLU A 342 -7.01 -8.15 -30.61
N TYR A 343 -6.93 -8.22 -29.28
CA TYR A 343 -6.01 -9.09 -28.55
C TYR A 343 -6.63 -9.50 -27.20
N GLY A 344 -6.12 -10.58 -26.62
CA GLY A 344 -6.62 -11.15 -25.38
C GLY A 344 -6.59 -10.17 -24.20
N ILE A 345 -7.68 -10.17 -23.44
CA ILE A 345 -7.79 -9.53 -22.11
C ILE A 345 -7.72 -10.65 -21.09
N ARG A 346 -6.85 -10.50 -20.09
CA ARG A 346 -6.77 -11.45 -18.98
C ARG A 346 -7.78 -11.05 -17.91
N ILE A 347 -8.67 -11.97 -17.57
CA ILE A 347 -9.52 -11.81 -16.38
C ILE A 347 -8.68 -12.23 -15.17
N GLY A 348 -8.79 -11.50 -14.07
CA GLY A 348 -8.21 -11.86 -12.77
C GLY A 348 -8.84 -13.12 -12.18
N HIS A 349 -9.11 -13.14 -10.87
CA HIS A 349 -9.64 -14.33 -10.19
C HIS A 349 -10.96 -14.85 -10.81
N GLY A 350 -11.81 -13.96 -11.33
CA GLY A 350 -12.94 -14.34 -12.20
C GLY A 350 -13.98 -15.26 -11.55
N ILE A 351 -14.08 -15.27 -10.22
CA ILE A 351 -14.84 -16.25 -9.44
C ILE A 351 -16.32 -16.30 -9.87
N ALA A 352 -16.94 -15.14 -10.10
CA ALA A 352 -18.33 -15.04 -10.53
C ALA A 352 -18.55 -15.59 -11.95
N PHE A 353 -17.56 -15.49 -12.85
CA PHE A 353 -17.69 -16.05 -14.21
C PHE A 353 -17.75 -17.57 -14.18
N ALA A 354 -16.94 -18.21 -13.34
CA ALA A 354 -16.97 -19.67 -13.19
C ALA A 354 -18.34 -20.17 -12.72
N ARG A 355 -19.04 -19.39 -11.88
CA ARG A 355 -20.39 -19.72 -11.42
C ARG A 355 -21.44 -19.54 -12.52
N ILE A 356 -21.38 -18.44 -13.26
CA ILE A 356 -22.32 -18.17 -14.38
C ILE A 356 -22.18 -19.18 -15.52
N LEU A 357 -20.96 -19.69 -15.76
CA LEU A 357 -20.68 -20.66 -16.84
C LEU A 357 -20.81 -22.12 -16.41
N GLY A 358 -20.90 -22.38 -15.10
CA GLY A 358 -21.01 -23.72 -14.52
C GLY A 358 -22.45 -24.20 -14.29
N ASP A 359 -23.40 -23.27 -14.29
CA ASP A 359 -24.85 -23.50 -14.40
C ASP A 359 -25.27 -23.46 -15.88
#